data_AF-A0A3Q2QIV0-F1
#
_entry.id   AF-A0A3Q2QIV0-F1
#
_cell.length_a   1.000
_cell.length_b   1.000
_cell.length_c   1.000
_cell.angle_alpha   90.00
_cell.angle_beta   90.00
_cell.angle_gamma   90.00
#
_symmetry.space_group_name_H-M   'P 1'
#
loop_
_entity.id
_entity.type
_entity.pdbx_description
1 polymer ?
#
loop_
_entity_poly.entity_id
_entity_poly.type
_entity_poly.pdbx_seq_one_letter_code
_entity_poly.pdbx_strand_id
1 'polypeptide(L)'
;PLCVILFVFVQLSNGNAAYEHYYRQLDPANTGKISAGDAAQFLKKSGLSDSTLGKIWDLADSDRKGYLDKRGFFIALRLVASAQGGNDISRNSLNKNVPAPKFVSVKL
;
A
#
# COMPACT_ATOMS: atom_id res chain seq x y z
N PRO A 1 -3.75 -8.48 -23.65
CA PRO A 1 -2.45 -7.84 -23.93
C PRO A 1 -1.66 -7.54 -22.64
N LEU A 2 -0.54 -8.25 -22.43
CA LEU A 2 0.31 -8.16 -21.24
C LEU A 2 0.78 -6.73 -20.87
N CYS A 3 0.75 -5.77 -21.80
CA CYS A 3 1.13 -4.38 -21.56
C CYS A 3 0.23 -3.61 -20.58
N VAL A 4 -1.06 -3.99 -20.42
CA VAL A 4 -1.99 -3.25 -19.55
C VAL A 4 -1.75 -3.59 -18.07
N ILE A 5 -1.42 -4.84 -17.76
CA ILE A 5 -1.13 -5.27 -16.38
C ILE A 5 0.17 -4.60 -15.89
N LEU A 6 1.19 -4.49 -16.74
CA LEU A 6 2.43 -3.78 -16.43
C LEU A 6 2.19 -2.28 -16.18
N PHE A 7 1.29 -1.64 -16.92
CA PHE A 7 0.95 -0.22 -16.79
C PHE A 7 0.27 0.13 -15.46
N VAL A 8 -0.58 -0.76 -14.93
CA VAL A 8 -1.27 -0.56 -13.65
C VAL A 8 -0.28 -0.58 -12.48
N PHE A 9 0.72 -1.47 -12.51
CA PHE A 9 1.74 -1.55 -11.48
C PHE A 9 2.67 -0.32 -11.48
N VAL A 10 3.04 0.19 -12.66
CA VAL A 10 3.87 1.41 -12.79
C VAL A 10 3.11 2.65 -12.32
N GLN A 11 1.81 2.75 -12.59
CA GLN A 11 0.99 3.89 -12.13
C GLN A 11 0.76 3.89 -10.60
N LEU A 12 0.64 2.72 -9.98
CA LEU A 12 0.42 2.61 -8.53
C LEU A 12 1.67 2.98 -7.72
N SER A 13 2.86 2.52 -8.13
CA SER A 13 4.13 2.89 -7.49
C SER A 13 4.67 4.23 -7.99
N ASN A 14 4.12 4.79 -9.07
CA ASN A 14 4.63 5.98 -9.74
C ASN A 14 6.12 5.85 -10.14
N GLY A 15 6.60 4.61 -10.37
CA GLY A 15 8.02 4.29 -10.61
C GLY A 15 8.91 4.30 -9.37
N ASN A 16 8.35 4.46 -8.17
CA ASN A 16 9.12 4.57 -6.94
C ASN A 16 9.52 3.18 -6.40
N ALA A 17 10.82 2.89 -6.46
CA ALA A 17 11.41 1.62 -6.01
C ALA A 17 11.13 1.29 -4.53
N ALA A 18 10.78 2.29 -3.71
CA ALA A 18 10.42 2.08 -2.31
C ALA A 18 9.22 1.14 -2.14
N TYR A 19 8.22 1.20 -3.02
CA TYR A 19 7.02 0.36 -2.95
C TYR A 19 7.37 -1.14 -3.13
N GLU A 20 8.23 -1.42 -4.11
CA GLU A 20 8.75 -2.77 -4.34
C GLU A 20 9.62 -3.25 -3.17
N HIS A 21 10.46 -2.37 -2.62
CA HIS A 21 11.30 -2.69 -1.48
C HIS A 21 10.46 -3.06 -0.24
N TYR A 22 9.43 -2.28 0.09
CA TYR A 22 8.52 -2.58 1.19
C TYR A 22 7.75 -3.88 0.97
N TYR A 23 7.30 -4.13 -0.26
CA TYR A 23 6.60 -5.36 -0.58
C TYR A 23 7.50 -6.58 -0.39
N ARG A 24 8.74 -6.54 -0.89
CA ARG A 24 9.71 -7.62 -0.72
C ARG A 24 10.10 -7.88 0.74
N GLN A 25 10.08 -6.86 1.59
CA GLN A 25 10.32 -7.04 3.02
C GLN A 25 9.20 -7.84 3.70
N LEU A 26 7.97 -7.71 3.24
CA LEU A 26 6.80 -8.40 3.82
C LEU A 26 6.50 -9.73 3.13
N ASP A 27 6.97 -9.92 1.91
CA ASP A 27 6.88 -11.19 1.18
C ASP A 27 8.28 -11.70 0.77
N PRO A 28 9.14 -12.07 1.74
CA PRO A 28 10.48 -12.56 1.44
C PRO A 28 10.47 -13.90 0.68
N ALA A 29 9.40 -14.68 0.83
CA ALA A 29 9.19 -15.93 0.13
C ALA A 29 8.61 -15.74 -1.28
N ASN A 30 8.33 -14.50 -1.71
CA ASN A 30 7.78 -14.16 -3.02
C ASN A 30 6.53 -14.99 -3.38
N THR A 31 5.67 -15.17 -2.38
CA THR A 31 4.41 -15.91 -2.49
C THR A 31 3.34 -15.12 -3.24
N GLY A 32 3.57 -13.81 -3.43
CA GLY A 32 2.62 -12.88 -4.02
C GLY A 32 1.57 -12.40 -3.03
N LYS A 33 1.68 -12.77 -1.74
CA LYS A 33 0.65 -12.52 -0.71
C LYS A 33 1.29 -12.07 0.59
N ILE A 34 0.75 -11.00 1.16
CA ILE A 34 1.11 -10.51 2.49
C ILE A 34 -0.05 -10.81 3.43
N SER A 35 0.23 -11.43 4.57
CA SER A 35 -0.78 -11.73 5.58
C SER A 35 -1.37 -10.45 6.16
N ALA A 36 -2.63 -10.49 6.63
CA ALA A 36 -3.25 -9.34 7.28
C ALA A 36 -2.47 -8.85 8.50
N GLY A 37 -1.87 -9.78 9.27
CA GLY A 37 -1.06 -9.44 10.44
C GLY A 37 0.18 -8.64 10.05
N ASP A 38 0.96 -9.13 9.09
CA ASP A 38 2.22 -8.49 8.67
C ASP A 38 1.96 -7.13 8.02
N ALA A 39 0.94 -7.06 7.16
CA ALA A 39 0.52 -5.81 6.53
C ALA A 39 0.06 -4.78 7.57
N ALA A 40 -0.77 -5.17 8.55
CA ALA A 40 -1.23 -4.26 9.60
C ALA A 40 -0.07 -3.76 10.46
N GLN A 41 0.85 -4.64 10.87
CA GLN A 41 2.04 -4.25 11.61
C GLN A 41 2.92 -3.27 10.82
N PHE A 42 3.08 -3.49 9.51
CA PHE A 42 3.82 -2.57 8.66
C PHE A 42 3.13 -1.21 8.54
N LEU A 43 1.82 -1.20 8.27
CA LEU A 43 1.06 0.04 8.12
C LEU A 43 1.03 0.84 9.44
N LYS A 44 1.06 0.19 10.60
CA LYS A 44 1.22 0.86 11.90
C LYS A 44 2.51 1.67 12.01
N LYS A 45 3.58 1.29 11.30
CA LYS A 45 4.83 2.06 11.22
C LYS A 45 4.67 3.40 10.49
N SER A 46 3.51 3.69 9.90
CA SER A 46 3.22 5.01 9.31
C SER A 46 2.89 6.09 10.34
N GLY A 47 2.60 5.71 11.59
CA GLY A 47 2.17 6.64 12.64
C GLY A 47 0.70 7.07 12.55
N LEU A 48 -0.10 6.44 11.69
CA LEU A 48 -1.54 6.67 11.60
C LEU A 48 -2.31 5.93 12.71
N SER A 49 -3.49 6.46 13.08
CA SER A 49 -4.36 5.83 14.07
C SER A 49 -4.96 4.50 13.58
N ASP A 50 -5.25 3.57 14.49
CA ASP A 50 -5.85 2.27 14.15
C ASP A 50 -7.17 2.41 13.38
N SER A 51 -7.99 3.43 13.67
CA SER A 51 -9.22 3.72 12.93
C SER A 51 -8.96 4.05 11.46
N THR A 52 -7.93 4.85 11.19
CA THR A 52 -7.49 5.18 9.83
C THR A 52 -6.93 3.94 9.13
N LEU A 53 -6.11 3.15 9.81
CA LEU A 53 -5.54 1.93 9.25
C LEU A 53 -6.61 0.89 8.90
N GLY A 54 -7.67 0.78 9.70
CA GLY A 54 -8.83 -0.07 9.38
C GLY A 54 -9.51 0.35 8.08
N LYS A 55 -9.74 1.65 7.87
CA LYS A 55 -10.30 2.16 6.60
C LYS A 55 -9.39 1.86 5.40
N ILE A 56 -8.08 2.03 5.57
CA ILE A 56 -7.09 1.72 4.53
C ILE A 56 -7.14 0.23 4.17
N TRP A 57 -7.22 -0.63 5.18
CA TRP A 57 -7.34 -2.08 5.01
C TRP A 57 -8.61 -2.44 4.23
N ASP A 58 -9.78 -1.93 4.64
CA ASP A 58 -11.05 -2.21 3.97
C ASP A 58 -11.05 -1.78 2.49
N LEU A 59 -10.33 -0.70 2.18
CA LEU A 59 -10.18 -0.25 0.80
C LEU A 59 -9.19 -1.11 0.01
N ALA A 60 -8.11 -1.57 0.65
CA ALA A 60 -7.07 -2.38 0.04
C ALA A 60 -7.49 -3.85 -0.18
N ASP A 61 -8.26 -4.42 0.75
CA ASP A 61 -8.82 -5.78 0.69
C ASP A 61 -10.32 -5.76 0.37
N SER A 62 -10.68 -5.15 -0.76
CA SER A 62 -12.09 -5.03 -1.16
C SER A 62 -12.79 -6.37 -1.41
N ASP A 63 -12.04 -7.42 -1.74
CA ASP A 63 -12.59 -8.77 -1.92
C ASP A 63 -12.60 -9.60 -0.62
N ARG A 64 -12.23 -9.00 0.53
CA ARG A 64 -12.17 -9.67 1.84
C ARG A 64 -11.37 -10.99 1.81
N LYS A 65 -10.25 -10.99 1.11
CA LYS A 65 -9.38 -12.17 0.94
C LYS A 65 -8.67 -12.54 2.24
N GLY A 66 -8.51 -11.59 3.16
CA GLY A 66 -7.73 -11.77 4.39
C GLY A 66 -6.21 -11.69 4.16
N TYR A 67 -5.78 -11.29 2.96
CA TYR A 67 -4.39 -11.05 2.60
C TYR A 67 -4.32 -9.94 1.55
N LEU A 68 -3.20 -9.22 1.50
CA LEU A 68 -2.94 -8.24 0.46
C LEU A 68 -2.04 -8.84 -0.61
N ASP A 69 -2.52 -8.84 -1.85
CA ASP A 69 -1.67 -9.05 -3.01
C ASP A 69 -0.87 -7.78 -3.30
N LYS A 70 0.09 -7.87 -4.24
CA LYS A 70 0.93 -6.73 -4.63
C LYS A 70 0.13 -5.47 -4.96
N ARG A 71 -1.02 -5.62 -5.62
CA ARG A 71 -1.93 -4.51 -5.93
C ARG A 71 -2.58 -3.92 -4.68
N GLY A 72 -3.19 -4.75 -3.83
CA GLY A 72 -3.78 -4.32 -2.57
C GLY A 72 -2.77 -3.61 -1.67
N PHE A 73 -1.55 -4.11 -1.59
CA PHE A 73 -0.49 -3.47 -0.82
C PHE A 73 -0.13 -2.08 -1.36
N PHE A 74 0.02 -1.92 -2.68
CA PHE A 74 0.35 -0.61 -3.26
C PHE A 74 -0.78 0.41 -3.06
N ILE A 75 -2.04 -0.05 -3.13
CA ILE A 75 -3.21 0.76 -2.79
C ILE A 75 -3.12 1.21 -1.33
N ALA A 76 -2.83 0.29 -0.40
CA ALA A 76 -2.68 0.61 1.01
C ALA A 76 -1.59 1.67 1.25
N LEU A 77 -0.42 1.51 0.63
CA LEU A 77 0.69 2.46 0.70
C LEU A 77 0.29 3.87 0.23
N ARG A 78 -0.46 3.95 -0.89
CA ARG A 78 -0.89 5.24 -1.44
C ARG A 78 -1.97 5.91 -0.59
N LEU A 79 -2.85 5.12 0.03
CA LEU A 79 -3.83 5.63 1.00
C LEU A 79 -3.15 6.11 2.29
N VAL A 80 -2.10 5.43 2.75
CA VAL A 80 -1.26 5.90 3.87
C VAL A 80 -0.65 7.26 3.53
N ALA A 81 -0.05 7.39 2.34
CA ALA A 81 0.50 8.67 1.90
C ALA A 81 -0.57 9.79 1.86
N SER A 82 -1.77 9.45 1.38
CA SER A 82 -2.91 10.36 1.32
C SER A 82 -3.29 10.84 2.72
N ALA A 83 -3.44 9.90 3.66
CA ALA A 83 -3.77 10.18 5.06
C ALA A 83 -2.68 11.01 5.75
N GLN A 84 -1.40 10.68 5.52
CA GLN A 84 -0.26 11.44 6.04
C GLN A 84 -0.21 12.87 5.49
N GLY A 85 -0.63 13.07 4.24
CA GLY A 85 -0.78 14.40 3.64
C GLY A 85 -2.04 15.16 4.06
N GLY A 86 -2.84 14.62 4.99
CA GLY A 86 -4.10 15.22 5.44
C GLY A 86 -5.25 15.14 4.43
N ASN A 87 -5.15 14.28 3.41
CA ASN A 87 -6.19 14.08 2.42
C ASN A 87 -7.15 12.96 2.83
N ASP A 88 -8.38 12.99 2.31
CA ASP A 88 -9.37 11.95 2.51
C ASP A 88 -8.88 10.56 2.07
N ILE A 89 -9.20 9.56 2.90
CA ILE A 89 -8.91 8.15 2.65
C ILE A 89 -10.05 7.62 1.78
N SER A 90 -9.89 7.69 0.46
CA SER A 90 -10.91 7.30 -0.50
C SER A 90 -10.29 6.78 -1.78
N ARG A 91 -10.97 5.88 -2.51
CA ARG A 91 -10.47 5.39 -3.81
C ARG A 91 -10.17 6.53 -4.78
N ASN A 92 -10.89 7.64 -4.69
CA ASN A 92 -10.65 8.84 -5.51
C ASN A 92 -9.30 9.51 -5.24
N SER A 93 -8.70 9.36 -4.06
CA SER A 93 -7.37 9.92 -3.78
C SER A 93 -6.24 9.11 -4.41
N LEU A 94 -6.48 7.87 -4.84
CA LEU A 94 -5.50 7.08 -5.61
C LEU A 94 -5.14 7.74 -6.95
N ASN A 95 -6.03 8.53 -7.53
CA ASN A 95 -5.77 9.26 -8.77
C ASN A 95 -5.07 10.61 -8.56
N LYS A 96 -4.86 11.04 -7.31
CA LYS A 96 -4.12 12.28 -7.01
C LYS A 96 -2.61 11.99 -6.98
N ASN A 97 -1.80 12.98 -7.34
CA ASN A 97 -0.35 12.91 -7.24
C ASN A 97 0.06 13.09 -5.77
N VAL A 98 0.11 11.97 -5.04
CA VAL A 98 0.43 11.97 -3.60
C VAL A 98 1.92 11.68 -3.43
N PRO A 99 2.66 12.42 -2.57
CA PRO A 99 4.06 12.10 -2.28
C PRO A 99 4.22 10.67 -1.74
N ALA A 100 5.41 10.09 -1.84
CA ALA A 100 5.66 8.75 -1.33
C ALA A 100 5.36 8.66 0.17
N PRO A 101 4.72 7.57 0.64
CA PRO A 101 4.41 7.39 2.06
C PRO A 101 5.70 7.32 2.87
N LYS A 102 5.74 8.06 3.98
CA LYS A 102 6.88 8.08 4.89
C LYS A 102 6.65 7.02 5.96
N PHE A 103 7.41 5.93 5.91
CA PHE A 103 7.47 4.97 7.01
C PHE A 103 8.70 5.27 7.85
N VAL A 104 8.52 5.58 9.13
CA VAL A 104 9.59 5.99 10.05
C VAL A 104 10.68 4.91 10.27
N SER A 105 10.48 3.69 9.79
CA SER A 105 11.34 2.54 10.15
C SER A 105 11.89 1.75 8.96
N VAL A 106 11.87 2.30 7.75
CA VAL A 106 12.60 1.68 6.65
C VAL A 106 13.75 2.59 6.26
N LYS A 107 14.94 2.26 6.76
CA LYS A 107 16.18 2.79 6.18
C LYS A 107 16.20 2.31 4.72
N LEU A 108 16.06 3.27 3.81
CA LEU A 108 16.40 3.09 2.39
C LEU A 108 17.89 2.75 2.28
#